data_AF-A0A3D0CDZ9-F1
#
_entry.id   AF-A0A3D0CDZ9-F1
#
_cell.length_a   1.000
_cell.length_b   1.000
_cell.length_c   1.000
_cell.angle_alpha   90.00
_cell.angle_beta   90.00
_cell.angle_gamma   90.00
#
_symmetry.space_group_name_H-M   'P 1'
#
loop_
_entity.id
_entity.type
_entity.pdbx_description
1 polymer ?
#
loop_
_entity_poly.entity_id
_entity_poly.type
_entity_poly.pdbx_seq_one_letter_code
_entity_poly.pdbx_strand_id
1 'polypeptide(L)' 'AGFEVGTRTIVDVLDSTRNLYNAKRNLSSTRYAYIQNVLLLKRAAGTITDEDINAINSGLMTAS' A
#
# COMPACT_ATOMS: atom_id res chain seq x y z
N ALA A 1 -19.18 41.69 3.35
CA ALA A 1 -18.35 40.85 2.47
C ALA A 1 -17.91 39.64 3.28
N GLY A 2 -18.53 38.46 3.24
CA GLY A 2 -19.44 37.94 2.23
C GLY A 2 -18.67 37.56 0.98
N PHE A 3 -18.60 36.25 0.73
CA PHE A 3 -18.27 35.54 -0.52
C PHE A 3 -16.78 35.34 -0.89
N GLU A 4 -16.39 34.06 -1.06
CA GLU A 4 -15.24 33.56 -1.86
C GLU A 4 -13.80 33.51 -1.27
N VAL A 5 -13.58 32.88 -0.12
CA VAL A 5 -12.32 32.13 0.10
C VAL A 5 -12.71 30.69 0.47
N GLY A 6 -12.89 29.90 -0.58
CA GLY A 6 -13.56 28.60 -0.56
C GLY A 6 -12.92 27.55 0.35
N THR A 7 -13.72 27.10 1.31
CA THR A 7 -14.04 25.69 1.62
C THR A 7 -12.94 24.67 1.96
N ARG A 8 -11.65 25.04 2.01
CA ARG A 8 -10.60 24.27 2.68
C ARG A 8 -9.64 25.19 3.41
N THR A 9 -9.63 25.11 4.73
CA THR A 9 -8.60 25.72 5.57
C THR A 9 -7.25 25.02 5.35
N ILE A 10 -6.13 25.66 5.70
CA ILE A 10 -4.81 24.99 5.69
C ILE A 10 -4.82 23.68 6.50
N VAL A 11 -5.69 23.57 7.51
CA VAL A 11 -5.92 22.36 8.29
C VAL A 11 -6.48 21.22 7.42
N ASP A 12 -7.47 21.50 6.56
CA ASP A 12 -8.04 20.49 5.65
C ASP A 12 -7.01 19.97 4.63
N VAL A 13 -6.08 20.84 4.19
CA VAL A 13 -4.97 20.45 3.31
C VAL A 13 -3.97 19.56 4.05
N LEU A 14 -3.61 19.92 5.28
CA LEU A 14 -2.72 19.10 6.12
C LEU A 14 -3.34 17.75 6.45
N ASP A 15 -4.64 17.72 6.78
CA ASP A 15 -5.36 16.48 7.08
C ASP A 15 -5.50 15.58 5.86
N SER A 16 -5.86 16.14 4.69
CA SER A 16 -5.92 15.36 3.45
C SER A 16 -4.55 14.84 3.00
N THR A 17 -3.48 15.63 3.20
CA THR A 17 -2.11 15.19 2.94
C THR A 17 -1.72 14.04 3.88
N ARG A 18 -1.99 14.19 5.19
CA ARG A 18 -1.76 13.13 6.18
C ARG A 18 -2.52 11.85 5.82
N ASN A 19 -3.78 11.96 5.44
CA ASN A 19 -4.62 10.83 5.04
C ASN A 19 -4.06 10.15 3.78
N LEU A 20 -3.59 10.91 2.80
CA LEU A 20 -2.95 10.37 1.60
C LEU A 20 -1.70 9.55 1.95
N TYR A 21 -0.80 10.09 2.78
CA TYR A 21 0.43 9.37 3.16
C TYR A 21 0.13 8.16 4.05
N ASN A 22 -0.86 8.25 4.94
CA ASN A 22 -1.34 7.11 5.71
C ASN A 22 -1.90 6.01 4.80
N ALA A 23 -2.72 6.38 3.80
CA ALA A 23 -3.28 5.44 2.84
C ALA A 23 -2.18 4.77 2.01
N LYS A 24 -1.19 5.54 1.54
CA LYS A 24 0.00 5.00 0.84
C LYS A 24 0.77 4.02 1.71
N ARG A 25 1.05 4.37 2.97
CA ARG A 25 1.74 3.49 3.93
C ARG A 25 0.96 2.22 4.21
N ASN A 26 -0.35 2.33 4.42
CA ASN A 26 -1.23 1.19 4.68
C ASN A 26 -1.30 0.27 3.46
N LEU A 27 -1.38 0.83 2.24
CA LEU A 27 -1.34 0.06 1.01
C LEU A 27 -0.03 -0.75 0.90
N SER A 28 1.12 -0.11 1.12
CA SER A 28 2.42 -0.79 1.12
C SER A 28 2.46 -1.91 2.17
N SER A 29 2.07 -1.62 3.42
CA SER A 29 2.04 -2.62 4.49
C SER A 29 1.14 -3.81 4.16
N THR A 30 -0.04 -3.55 3.56
CA THR A 30 -1.00 -4.60 3.19
C THR A 30 -0.46 -5.48 2.07
N ARG A 31 0.22 -4.90 1.08
CA ARG A 31 0.88 -5.66 0.00
C ARG A 31 1.94 -6.61 0.56
N TYR A 32 2.80 -6.14 1.48
CA TYR A 32 3.79 -7.00 2.12
C TYR A 32 3.14 -8.12 2.95
N ALA A 33 2.10 -7.81 3.73
CA ALA A 33 1.39 -8.81 4.52
C ALA A 33 0.73 -9.88 3.63
N TYR A 34 0.12 -9.48 2.52
CA TYR A 34 -0.46 -10.42 1.53
C TYR A 34 0.61 -11.38 0.98
N ILE A 35 1.75 -10.84 0.55
CA ILE A 35 2.87 -11.64 0.03
C ILE A 35 3.35 -12.66 1.07
N GLN A 36 3.53 -12.24 2.32
CA GLN A 36 3.93 -13.13 3.41
C GLN A 36 2.89 -14.25 3.64
N ASN A 37 1.60 -13.91 3.64
CA ASN A 37 0.53 -14.89 3.82
C ASN A 37 0.48 -15.91 2.68
N VAL A 38 0.69 -15.48 1.43
CA VAL A 38 0.76 -16.39 0.27
C VAL A 38 1.94 -17.35 0.41
N LEU A 39 3.12 -16.85 0.80
CA LEU A 39 4.30 -17.68 1.02
C LEU A 39 4.10 -18.69 2.16
N LEU A 40 3.52 -18.25 3.28
CA LEU A 40 3.21 -19.12 4.41
C LEU A 40 2.21 -20.21 4.01
N LEU A 41 1.18 -19.86 3.25
CA LEU A 41 0.19 -20.81 2.74
C LEU A 41 0.84 -21.87 1.83
N LYS A 42 1.66 -21.44 0.86
CA LYS A 42 2.38 -22.36 -0.05
C LYS A 42 3.38 -23.24 0.68
N ARG A 43 4.09 -22.69 1.68
CA ARG A 43 5.00 -23.46 2.55
C ARG A 43 4.24 -24.51 3.34
N ALA A 44 3.10 -24.16 3.95
CA ALA A 44 2.27 -25.10 4.71
C ALA A 44 1.68 -26.21 3.84
N ALA A 45 1.36 -25.91 2.58
CA ALA A 45 0.89 -26.88 1.60
C ALA A 45 2.03 -27.74 1.00
N GLY A 46 3.30 -27.40 1.23
CA GLY A 46 4.45 -28.08 0.64
C GLY A 46 4.64 -27.83 -0.86
N THR A 47 3.98 -26.81 -1.41
CA THR A 47 3.97 -26.50 -2.85
C THR A 47 4.82 -25.27 -3.20
N ILE A 48 5.63 -24.77 -2.27
CA ILE A 48 6.46 -23.58 -2.51
C ILE A 48 7.58 -23.93 -3.49
N THR A 49 7.69 -23.17 -4.58
CA THR A 49 8.74 -23.32 -5.59
C THR A 49 9.60 -22.07 -5.72
N ASP A 50 10.76 -22.18 -6.37
CA ASP A 50 11.62 -21.03 -6.66
C ASP A 50 10.92 -20.00 -7.58
N GLU A 51 10.04 -20.45 -8.46
CA GLU A 51 9.17 -19.59 -9.28
C GLU A 51 8.24 -18.71 -8.45
N ASP A 52 7.75 -19.20 -7.32
CA ASP A 52 6.91 -18.41 -6.42
C ASP A 52 7.68 -17.24 -5.79
N ILE A 53 8.94 -17.48 -5.41
CA ILE A 53 9.84 -16.46 -4.88
C ILE A 53 10.14 -15.41 -5.96
N ASN A 54 10.40 -15.86 -7.19
CA ASN A 54 10.69 -14.96 -8.31
C ASN A 54 9.48 -14.09 -8.70
N ALA A 55 8.28 -14.67 -8.77
CA ALA A 55 7.06 -13.94 -9.08
C ALA A 55 6.75 -12.85 -8.03
N ILE A 56 6.99 -13.15 -6.76
CA ILE A 56 6.88 -12.18 -5.67
C ILE A 56 7.91 -11.06 -5.82
N ASN A 57 9.17 -11.41 -6.08
CA ASN A 57 10.22 -10.42 -6.26
C ASN A 57 9.90 -9.45 -7.41
N SER A 58 9.36 -9.95 -8.52
CA SER A 58 8.86 -9.12 -9.62
C SER A 58 7.67 -8.25 -9.23
N GLY A 59 6.73 -8.76 -8.42
CA GLY A 59 5.58 -7.99 -7.93
C GLY A 59 5.92 -6.93 -6.88
N LEU A 60 7.11 -7.00 -6.28
CA LEU A 60 7.64 -6.01 -5.33
C LEU A 60 8.37 -4.84 -6.01
N MET A 61 8.71 -4.99 -7.30
CA MET A 61 9.27 -3.87 -8.07
C MET A 61 8.19 -2.82 -8.28
N THR A 62 8.48 -1.58 -7.91
CA THR A 62 7.61 -0.44 -8.21
C THR A 62 7.41 -0.39 -9.72
N ALA A 63 6.16 -0.35 -10.20
CA ALA A 63 5.91 0.01 -11.60
C ALA A 63 6.55 1.38 -11.84
N SER A 64 7.58 1.39 -12.67
CA SER A 64 8.33 2.57 -13.10
C SER A 64 7.45 3.53 -13.88
#